data_AF-A0A936QFN8-F1
#
_entry.id   AF-A0A936QFN8-F1
#
_cell.length_a   1.000
_cell.length_b   1.000
_cell.length_c   1.000
_cell.angle_alpha   90.00
_cell.angle_beta   90.00
_cell.angle_gamma   90.00
#
_symmetry.space_group_name_H-M   'P 1'
#
loop_
_entity.id
_entity.type
_entity.pdbx_description
1 polymer ?
#
loop_
_entity_poly.entity_id
_entity_poly.type
_entity_poly.pdbx_seq_one_letter_code
_entity_poly.pdbx_strand_id
1 'polypeptide(L)'
;MNPSDNQPPLSDTELDELDRLLNAFGNSCSLEELDGLLCALVLGPVTVLPSEWLPVVIGEGEPEWETEDDARRTLELLMRHWNTIARGFREDWSGLSADQGSELMYFPILDKPEESGYPLGEGWARGFRDGLNWLEDQHWDALEQDDECIALLNLVAAYDTGEKSPGNPLSEDERDEVISMLVAGLQYLYVFWRRWLKVVNAPRVPLRVDDIPGRNDPCPCGSGQKFKKCCGAPEKLH
;
A
#
# COMPACT_ATOMS: atom_id res chain seq x y z
N MET A 1 12.37 15.54 12.55
CA MET A 1 11.08 15.95 11.97
C MET A 1 11.39 17.05 10.98
N ASN A 2 11.13 16.78 9.71
CA ASN A 2 11.33 17.74 8.64
C ASN A 2 10.15 18.75 8.72
N PRO A 3 10.33 20.07 8.54
CA PRO A 3 9.23 21.03 8.62
C PRO A 3 8.07 20.74 7.65
N SER A 4 8.34 19.98 6.58
CA SER A 4 7.37 19.46 5.61
C SER A 4 6.42 18.38 6.17
N ASP A 5 6.76 17.72 7.28
CA ASP A 5 5.97 16.61 7.84
C ASP A 5 4.65 17.09 8.50
N ASN A 6 4.48 18.41 8.67
CA ASN A 6 3.40 19.00 9.47
C ASN A 6 2.47 19.92 8.67
N GLN A 7 2.53 19.89 7.34
CA GLN A 7 1.61 20.67 6.50
C GLN A 7 0.21 20.05 6.52
N PRO A 8 -0.87 20.86 6.56
CA PRO A 8 -2.22 20.33 6.47
C PRO A 8 -2.46 19.65 5.11
N PRO A 9 -3.48 18.78 5.02
CA PRO A 9 -4.02 18.29 3.75
C PRO A 9 -4.24 19.42 2.74
N LEU A 10 -4.24 19.08 1.45
CA LEU A 10 -4.66 20.03 0.42
C LEU A 10 -6.11 20.44 0.67
N SER A 11 -6.39 21.74 0.56
CA SER A 11 -7.78 22.23 0.56
C SER A 11 -8.47 21.92 -0.78
N ASP A 12 -9.79 21.98 -0.83
CA ASP A 12 -10.57 21.80 -2.08
C ASP A 12 -10.04 22.70 -3.22
N THR A 13 -9.74 23.97 -2.92
CA THR A 13 -9.16 24.90 -3.90
C THR A 13 -7.77 24.46 -4.40
N GLU A 14 -6.96 23.84 -3.54
CA GLU A 14 -5.63 23.32 -3.92
C GLU A 14 -5.75 21.99 -4.68
N LEU A 15 -6.78 21.20 -4.43
CA LEU A 15 -7.12 20.01 -5.22
C LEU A 15 -7.60 20.41 -6.62
N ASP A 16 -8.49 21.41 -6.72
CA ASP A 16 -8.91 22.00 -8.00
C ASP A 16 -7.75 22.68 -8.76
N GLU A 17 -6.76 23.19 -8.02
CA GLU A 17 -5.52 23.70 -8.61
C GLU A 17 -4.65 22.56 -9.14
N LEU A 18 -4.44 21.51 -8.34
CA LEU A 18 -3.67 20.33 -8.76
C LEU A 18 -4.30 19.68 -9.98
N ASP A 19 -5.61 19.43 -9.98
CA ASP A 19 -6.34 18.85 -11.11
C ASP A 19 -6.15 19.68 -12.39
N ARG A 20 -6.25 21.01 -12.28
CA ARG A 20 -5.99 21.89 -13.43
C ARG A 20 -4.55 21.81 -13.92
N LEU A 21 -3.57 21.73 -13.02
CA LEU A 21 -2.15 21.61 -13.36
C LEU A 21 -1.81 20.27 -14.02
N LEU A 22 -2.50 19.18 -13.65
CA LEU A 22 -2.35 17.87 -14.29
C LEU A 22 -2.72 17.90 -15.79
N ASN A 23 -3.56 18.84 -16.24
CA ASN A 23 -3.86 18.99 -17.68
C ASN A 23 -2.61 19.31 -18.52
N ALA A 24 -1.55 19.88 -17.92
CA ALA A 24 -0.28 20.09 -18.59
C ALA A 24 0.38 18.77 -19.04
N PHE A 25 -0.03 17.63 -18.47
CA PHE A 25 0.42 16.29 -18.84
C PHE A 25 -0.38 15.69 -20.00
N GLY A 26 -1.08 16.52 -20.79
CA GLY A 26 -1.89 16.06 -21.92
C GLY A 26 -3.07 15.17 -21.51
N ASN A 27 -3.58 15.37 -20.28
CA ASN A 27 -4.62 14.55 -19.65
C ASN A 27 -4.24 13.06 -19.53
N SER A 28 -2.95 12.76 -19.37
CA SER A 28 -2.46 11.40 -19.15
C SER A 28 -2.90 10.80 -17.81
N CYS A 29 -3.25 11.64 -16.84
CA CYS A 29 -3.66 11.23 -15.50
C CYS A 29 -4.60 12.28 -14.89
N SER A 30 -5.78 11.87 -14.41
CA SER A 30 -6.69 12.72 -13.63
C SER A 30 -6.28 12.78 -12.14
N LEU A 31 -6.83 13.72 -11.37
CA LEU A 31 -6.63 13.75 -9.92
C LEU A 31 -7.13 12.45 -9.24
N GLU A 32 -8.24 11.90 -9.72
CA GLU A 32 -8.80 10.62 -9.25
C GLU A 32 -7.81 9.45 -9.46
N GLU A 33 -7.24 9.36 -10.66
CA GLU A 33 -6.21 8.34 -11.00
C GLU A 33 -4.93 8.54 -10.21
N LEU A 34 -4.47 9.78 -10.08
CA LEU A 34 -3.29 10.11 -9.29
C LEU A 34 -3.46 9.68 -7.84
N ASP A 35 -4.61 9.97 -7.22
CA ASP A 35 -4.88 9.61 -5.83
C ASP A 35 -4.80 8.09 -5.61
N GLY A 36 -5.40 7.30 -6.51
CA GLY A 36 -5.30 5.85 -6.49
C GLY A 36 -3.87 5.34 -6.64
N LEU A 37 -3.11 5.88 -7.59
CA LEU A 37 -1.70 5.54 -7.82
C LEU A 37 -0.87 5.80 -6.57
N LEU A 38 -0.95 7.02 -6.02
CA LEU A 38 -0.19 7.39 -4.84
C LEU A 38 -0.58 6.54 -3.62
N CYS A 39 -1.86 6.19 -3.48
CA CYS A 39 -2.33 5.29 -2.44
C CYS A 39 -1.66 3.92 -2.52
N ALA A 40 -1.68 3.27 -3.69
CA ALA A 40 -1.01 1.97 -3.88
C ALA A 40 0.49 2.04 -3.56
N LEU A 41 1.18 3.09 -4.00
CA LEU A 41 2.62 3.28 -3.74
C LEU A 41 2.92 3.51 -2.26
N VAL A 42 2.09 4.28 -1.55
CA VAL A 42 2.22 4.51 -0.09
C VAL A 42 2.01 3.22 0.71
N LEU A 43 1.02 2.41 0.30
CA LEU A 43 0.68 1.15 0.95
C LEU A 43 1.75 0.07 0.74
N GLY A 44 2.42 0.11 -0.42
CA GLY A 44 3.32 -0.93 -0.88
C GLY A 44 4.44 -1.35 0.09
N PRO A 45 5.04 -2.53 -0.17
CA PRO A 45 6.16 -3.05 0.62
C PRO A 45 7.49 -2.35 0.28
N VAL A 46 7.57 -1.64 -0.84
CA VAL A 46 8.78 -0.97 -1.33
C VAL A 46 8.55 0.52 -1.46
N THR A 47 9.57 1.32 -1.15
CA THR A 47 9.54 2.77 -1.41
C THR A 47 9.91 3.02 -2.85
N VAL A 48 8.96 3.53 -3.64
CA VAL A 48 9.18 3.96 -5.03
C VAL A 48 9.51 5.45 -5.05
N LEU A 49 10.59 5.84 -5.70
CA LEU A 49 11.03 7.25 -5.72
C LEU A 49 10.17 8.06 -6.72
N PRO A 50 9.96 9.37 -6.48
CA PRO A 50 9.26 10.25 -7.42
C PRO A 50 9.80 10.19 -8.84
N SER A 51 11.11 10.04 -9.03
CA SER A 51 11.71 9.90 -10.36
C SER A 51 11.28 8.65 -11.13
N GLU A 52 10.71 7.65 -10.44
CA GLU A 52 10.27 6.39 -11.04
C GLU A 52 8.77 6.40 -11.41
N TRP A 53 7.91 6.94 -10.53
CA TRP A 53 6.47 6.96 -10.77
C TRP A 53 5.97 8.24 -11.47
N LEU A 54 6.66 9.38 -11.31
CA LEU A 54 6.24 10.63 -11.93
C LEU A 54 6.21 10.57 -13.48
N PRO A 55 7.14 9.89 -14.17
CA PRO A 55 7.04 9.69 -15.61
C PRO A 55 5.76 8.95 -16.04
N VAL A 56 5.20 8.07 -15.19
CA VAL A 56 3.94 7.36 -15.47
C VAL A 56 2.76 8.33 -15.43
N VAL A 57 2.74 9.26 -14.47
CA VAL A 57 1.72 10.32 -14.35
C VAL A 57 1.81 11.33 -15.50
N ILE A 58 3.03 11.67 -15.93
CA ILE A 58 3.26 12.61 -17.04
C ILE A 58 2.85 11.99 -18.39
N GLY A 59 3.03 10.68 -18.56
CA GLY A 59 2.71 9.96 -19.79
C GLY A 59 3.75 10.16 -20.91
N GLU A 60 3.33 9.92 -22.15
CA GLU A 60 4.17 10.05 -23.34
C GLU A 60 4.24 11.51 -23.81
N GLY A 61 5.06 12.33 -23.14
CA GLY A 61 5.23 13.73 -23.52
C GLY A 61 6.11 14.54 -22.57
N GLU A 62 6.36 15.80 -22.94
CA GLU A 62 6.88 16.80 -22.00
C GLU A 62 5.70 17.64 -21.49
N PRO A 63 5.62 17.95 -20.19
CA PRO A 63 4.55 18.78 -19.67
C PRO A 63 4.48 20.17 -20.33
N GLU A 64 3.30 20.55 -20.78
CA GLU A 64 3.02 21.86 -21.38
C GLU A 64 2.59 22.87 -20.31
N TRP A 65 3.56 23.37 -19.55
CA TRP A 65 3.29 24.36 -18.49
C TRP A 65 2.89 25.73 -19.06
N GLU A 66 1.94 26.42 -18.41
CA GLU A 66 1.61 27.81 -18.75
C GLU A 66 2.72 28.76 -18.25
N THR A 67 3.31 28.44 -17.09
CA THR A 67 4.37 29.23 -16.45
C THR A 67 5.52 28.37 -15.90
N GLU A 68 6.72 28.94 -15.75
CA GLU A 68 7.86 28.25 -15.09
C GLU A 68 7.58 27.90 -13.62
N ASP A 69 6.65 28.62 -12.96
CA ASP A 69 6.29 28.38 -11.58
C ASP A 69 5.34 27.16 -11.41
N ASP A 70 4.63 26.77 -12.48
CA ASP A 70 3.65 25.67 -12.47
C ASP A 70 4.30 24.33 -12.18
N ALA A 71 5.49 24.06 -12.73
CA ALA A 71 6.21 22.82 -12.49
C ALA A 71 6.57 22.65 -11.01
N ARG A 72 7.05 23.72 -10.38
CA ARG A 72 7.39 23.72 -8.95
C ARG A 72 6.14 23.58 -8.09
N ARG A 73 5.06 24.28 -8.45
CA ARG A 73 3.78 24.23 -7.74
C ARG A 73 3.15 22.84 -7.82
N THR A 74 3.18 22.21 -8.99
CA THR A 74 2.67 20.85 -9.19
C THR A 74 3.43 19.87 -8.30
N LEU A 75 4.76 19.89 -8.32
CA LEU A 75 5.56 19.02 -7.45
C LEU A 75 5.30 19.26 -5.95
N GLU A 76 5.13 20.52 -5.54
CA GLU A 76 4.78 20.84 -4.15
C GLU A 76 3.44 20.21 -3.73
N LEU A 77 2.40 20.39 -4.55
CA LEU A 77 1.06 19.85 -4.30
C LEU A 77 1.06 18.32 -4.33
N LEU A 78 1.72 17.70 -5.32
CA LEU A 78 1.89 16.25 -5.41
C LEU A 78 2.52 15.67 -4.16
N MET A 79 3.62 16.26 -3.68
CA MET A 79 4.32 15.75 -2.50
C MET A 79 3.53 16.00 -1.20
N ARG A 80 2.79 17.11 -1.11
CA ARG A 80 1.87 17.35 0.02
C ARG A 80 0.72 16.35 0.03
N HIS A 81 0.18 16.01 -1.15
CA HIS A 81 -0.86 15.00 -1.27
C HIS A 81 -0.34 13.61 -0.87
N TRP A 82 0.82 13.21 -1.40
CA TRP A 82 1.52 11.97 -1.00
C TRP A 82 1.66 11.87 0.52
N ASN A 83 2.18 12.92 1.16
CA ASN A 83 2.39 12.94 2.61
C ASN A 83 1.06 12.91 3.39
N THR A 84 -0.02 13.41 2.81
CA THR A 84 -1.36 13.33 3.41
C THR A 84 -1.87 11.90 3.39
N ILE A 85 -1.80 11.22 2.25
CA ILE A 85 -2.14 9.80 2.11
C ILE A 85 -1.30 8.95 3.09
N ALA A 86 0.02 9.17 3.13
CA ALA A 86 0.92 8.44 4.02
C ALA A 86 0.58 8.57 5.51
N ARG A 87 0.07 9.72 5.94
CA ARG A 87 -0.36 9.93 7.34
C ARG A 87 -1.68 9.25 7.67
N GLY A 88 -2.50 8.95 6.65
CA GLY A 88 -3.80 8.33 6.83
C GLY A 88 -3.77 6.84 7.14
N PHE A 89 -2.61 6.20 7.10
CA PHE A 89 -2.43 4.79 7.41
C PHE A 89 -1.52 4.56 8.61
N ARG A 90 -1.96 3.73 9.57
CA ARG A 90 -1.24 3.52 10.84
C ARG A 90 -1.37 2.07 11.32
N GLU A 91 -0.35 1.55 12.01
CA GLU A 91 -0.43 0.19 12.61
C GLU A 91 -1.29 0.17 13.89
N ASP A 92 -1.39 1.31 14.59
CA ASP A 92 -2.07 1.43 15.86
C ASP A 92 -2.90 2.72 15.94
N TRP A 93 -4.21 2.55 16.03
CA TRP A 93 -5.22 3.60 16.20
C TRP A 93 -5.66 3.80 17.65
N SER A 94 -5.26 2.92 18.58
CA SER A 94 -5.78 2.89 19.96
C SER A 94 -5.48 4.15 20.80
N GLY A 95 -4.49 4.94 20.39
CA GLY A 95 -4.09 6.18 21.06
C GLY A 95 -4.82 7.44 20.58
N LEU A 96 -5.78 7.34 19.66
CA LEU A 96 -6.53 8.46 19.12
C LEU A 96 -7.98 8.43 19.59
N SER A 97 -8.55 9.62 19.83
CA SER A 97 -10.01 9.74 19.94
C SER A 97 -10.68 9.55 18.58
N ALA A 98 -11.99 9.33 18.57
CA ALA A 98 -12.73 9.04 17.34
C ALA A 98 -12.67 10.21 16.32
N ASP A 99 -12.72 11.45 16.80
CA ASP A 99 -12.54 12.67 16.01
C ASP A 99 -11.13 12.76 15.40
N GLN A 100 -10.09 12.56 16.22
CA GLN A 100 -8.70 12.56 15.74
C GLN A 100 -8.43 11.43 14.73
N GLY A 101 -9.02 10.26 14.97
CA GLY A 101 -8.94 9.13 14.05
C GLY A 101 -9.59 9.44 12.71
N SER A 102 -10.79 10.01 12.74
CA SER A 102 -11.54 10.38 11.53
C SER A 102 -10.86 11.48 10.71
N GLU A 103 -10.26 12.48 11.35
CA GLU A 103 -9.58 13.59 10.65
C GLU A 103 -8.31 13.14 9.92
N LEU A 104 -7.66 12.09 10.42
CA LEU A 104 -6.43 11.57 9.84
C LEU A 104 -6.69 10.51 8.77
N MET A 105 -7.82 9.81 8.83
CA MET A 105 -8.13 8.69 7.94
C MET A 105 -8.08 9.11 6.47
N TYR A 106 -7.43 8.31 5.65
CA TYR A 106 -7.45 8.49 4.21
C TYR A 106 -8.82 8.10 3.64
N PHE A 107 -9.35 8.97 2.77
CA PHE A 107 -10.51 8.69 1.93
C PHE A 107 -10.12 8.89 0.47
N PRO A 108 -10.49 7.96 -0.43
CA PRO A 108 -10.30 8.12 -1.87
C PRO A 108 -10.89 9.44 -2.40
N ILE A 109 -10.13 10.14 -3.25
CA ILE A 109 -10.68 11.20 -4.08
C ILE A 109 -11.45 10.53 -5.21
N LEU A 110 -12.74 10.88 -5.35
CA LEU A 110 -13.62 10.28 -6.35
C LEU A 110 -14.39 11.37 -7.11
N ASP A 111 -14.37 11.30 -8.44
CA ASP A 111 -15.02 12.30 -9.29
C ASP A 111 -16.54 12.08 -9.34
N LYS A 112 -17.32 13.15 -9.19
CA LYS A 112 -18.78 13.09 -9.31
C LYS A 112 -19.20 13.31 -10.77
N PRO A 113 -19.76 12.32 -11.47
CA PRO A 113 -20.29 12.50 -12.81
C PRO A 113 -21.53 13.40 -12.81
N GLU A 114 -21.64 14.22 -13.84
CA GLU A 114 -22.71 15.22 -14.00
C GLU A 114 -24.12 14.59 -14.11
N GLU A 115 -24.26 13.40 -14.69
CA GLU A 115 -25.57 12.78 -15.00
C GLU A 115 -26.08 11.80 -13.94
N SER A 116 -25.20 11.07 -13.24
CA SER A 116 -25.61 10.10 -12.21
C SER A 116 -25.59 10.69 -10.80
N GLY A 117 -24.86 11.79 -10.59
CA GLY A 117 -24.69 12.43 -9.29
C GLY A 117 -23.75 11.70 -8.32
N TYR A 118 -23.11 10.60 -8.74
CA TYR A 118 -22.38 9.73 -7.83
C TYR A 118 -21.08 9.17 -8.38
N PRO A 119 -20.02 9.11 -7.55
CA PRO A 119 -18.69 8.77 -8.03
C PRO A 119 -18.61 7.36 -8.60
N LEU A 120 -17.89 7.23 -9.72
CA LEU A 120 -17.70 5.95 -10.41
C LEU A 120 -16.47 5.20 -9.89
N GLY A 121 -15.47 5.88 -9.32
CA GLY A 121 -14.27 5.27 -8.75
C GLY A 121 -13.38 4.54 -9.76
N GLU A 122 -13.74 4.59 -11.04
CA GLU A 122 -13.03 3.93 -12.14
C GLU A 122 -11.63 4.50 -12.31
N GLY A 123 -11.47 5.83 -12.24
CA GLY A 123 -10.17 6.48 -12.29
C GLY A 123 -9.30 6.08 -11.11
N TRP A 124 -9.87 6.12 -9.90
CA TRP A 124 -9.16 5.73 -8.68
C TRP A 124 -8.67 4.29 -8.75
N ALA A 125 -9.55 3.36 -9.14
CA ALA A 125 -9.23 1.94 -9.25
C ALA A 125 -8.14 1.67 -10.32
N ARG A 126 -8.19 2.39 -11.44
CA ARG A 126 -7.18 2.33 -12.51
C ARG A 126 -5.81 2.77 -11.99
N GLY A 127 -5.76 3.93 -11.35
CA GLY A 127 -4.54 4.44 -10.74
C GLY A 127 -3.96 3.51 -9.69
N PHE A 128 -4.82 2.97 -8.80
CA PHE A 128 -4.42 2.01 -7.79
C PHE A 128 -3.79 0.75 -8.41
N ARG A 129 -4.44 0.17 -9.42
CA ARG A 129 -3.89 -0.97 -10.17
C ARG A 129 -2.54 -0.62 -10.79
N ASP A 130 -2.39 0.56 -11.37
CA ASP A 130 -1.12 0.98 -11.95
C ASP A 130 0.00 1.07 -10.92
N GLY A 131 -0.31 1.47 -9.68
CA GLY A 131 0.63 1.47 -8.56
C GLY A 131 1.05 0.06 -8.10
N LEU A 132 0.23 -0.96 -8.36
CA LEU A 132 0.61 -2.35 -8.09
C LEU A 132 1.66 -2.90 -9.06
N ASN A 133 1.95 -2.19 -10.17
CA ASN A 133 2.96 -2.63 -11.15
C ASN A 133 4.40 -2.67 -10.58
N TRP A 134 4.64 -2.04 -9.43
CA TRP A 134 5.92 -2.11 -8.72
C TRP A 134 6.04 -3.30 -7.76
N LEU A 135 4.98 -4.12 -7.64
CA LEU A 135 5.07 -5.38 -6.92
C LEU A 135 5.90 -6.39 -7.74
N GLU A 136 6.67 -7.20 -7.02
CA GLU A 136 7.51 -8.25 -7.59
C GLU A 136 6.78 -9.59 -7.36
N ASP A 137 7.21 -10.66 -8.01
CA ASP A 137 6.60 -12.00 -7.87
C ASP A 137 6.42 -12.41 -6.40
N GLN A 138 7.43 -12.20 -5.56
CA GLN A 138 7.36 -12.52 -4.12
C GLN A 138 6.30 -11.71 -3.35
N HIS A 139 5.96 -10.52 -3.84
CA HIS A 139 4.92 -9.68 -3.27
C HIS A 139 3.53 -10.21 -3.69
N TRP A 140 3.37 -10.59 -4.96
CA TRP A 140 2.16 -11.25 -5.45
C TRP A 140 1.89 -12.57 -4.74
N ASP A 141 2.92 -13.42 -4.60
CA ASP A 141 2.84 -14.67 -3.83
C ASP A 141 2.32 -14.44 -2.40
N ALA A 142 2.72 -13.33 -1.76
CA ALA A 142 2.29 -13.00 -0.42
C ALA A 142 0.81 -12.55 -0.37
N LEU A 143 0.37 -11.73 -1.32
CA LEU A 143 -1.02 -11.27 -1.40
C LEU A 143 -2.00 -12.41 -1.70
N GLU A 144 -1.61 -13.34 -2.59
CA GLU A 144 -2.43 -14.50 -2.97
C GLU A 144 -2.63 -15.52 -1.84
N GLN A 145 -1.93 -15.37 -0.72
CA GLN A 145 -2.07 -16.20 0.47
C GLN A 145 -2.97 -15.58 1.55
N ASP A 146 -3.46 -14.35 1.36
CA ASP A 146 -4.24 -13.60 2.35
C ASP A 146 -5.62 -13.21 1.80
N ASP A 147 -6.67 -13.80 2.38
CA ASP A 147 -8.05 -13.66 1.90
C ASP A 147 -8.56 -12.20 1.90
N GLU A 148 -8.13 -11.38 2.87
CA GLU A 148 -8.55 -9.98 2.99
C GLU A 148 -7.85 -9.12 1.92
N CYS A 149 -6.58 -9.39 1.62
CA CYS A 149 -5.89 -8.77 0.50
C CYS A 149 -6.55 -9.13 -0.84
N ILE A 150 -6.91 -10.41 -1.03
CA ILE A 150 -7.64 -10.86 -2.22
C ILE A 150 -9.00 -10.15 -2.34
N ALA A 151 -9.74 -10.03 -1.23
CA ALA A 151 -11.02 -9.34 -1.21
C ALA A 151 -10.90 -7.87 -1.63
N LEU A 152 -9.88 -7.16 -1.13
CA LEU A 152 -9.57 -5.79 -1.55
C LEU A 152 -9.25 -5.72 -3.05
N LEU A 153 -8.37 -6.59 -3.55
CA LEU A 153 -7.97 -6.57 -4.97
C LEU A 153 -9.16 -6.86 -5.90
N ASN A 154 -10.04 -7.79 -5.50
CA ASN A 154 -11.27 -8.06 -6.24
C ASN A 154 -12.22 -6.86 -6.23
N LEU A 155 -12.32 -6.15 -5.10
CA LEU A 155 -13.10 -4.93 -5.02
C LEU A 155 -12.57 -3.88 -5.99
N VAL A 156 -11.26 -3.61 -5.98
CA VAL A 156 -10.63 -2.65 -6.91
C VAL A 156 -10.81 -3.07 -8.37
N ALA A 157 -10.58 -4.33 -8.70
CA ALA A 157 -10.73 -4.85 -10.07
C ALA A 157 -12.17 -4.72 -10.60
N ALA A 158 -13.17 -4.82 -9.73
CA ALA A 158 -14.57 -4.64 -10.11
C ALA A 158 -14.87 -3.22 -10.61
N TYR A 159 -14.18 -2.21 -10.08
CA TYR A 159 -14.33 -0.80 -10.50
C TYR A 159 -13.44 -0.44 -11.69
N ASP A 160 -12.26 -1.03 -11.77
CA ASP A 160 -11.26 -0.69 -12.79
C ASP A 160 -11.70 -1.01 -14.23
N THR A 161 -12.43 -2.12 -14.45
CA THR A 161 -12.75 -2.57 -15.81
C THR A 161 -13.70 -1.64 -16.56
N GLY A 162 -14.42 -0.75 -15.88
CA GLY A 162 -15.41 0.15 -16.50
C GLY A 162 -16.49 -0.58 -17.31
N GLU A 163 -16.51 -1.93 -17.28
CA GLU A 163 -17.55 -2.75 -17.88
C GLU A 163 -18.76 -2.54 -17.01
N LYS A 164 -19.50 -1.46 -17.33
CA LYS A 164 -20.79 -1.05 -16.76
C LYS A 164 -21.33 -2.19 -15.93
N SER A 165 -21.12 -2.10 -14.62
CA SER A 165 -21.60 -3.09 -13.67
C SER A 165 -22.97 -3.54 -14.17
N PRO A 166 -23.19 -4.81 -14.57
CA PRO A 166 -24.45 -5.22 -15.15
C PRO A 166 -25.52 -5.13 -14.06
N GLY A 167 -26.09 -3.94 -13.86
CA GLY A 167 -26.77 -3.60 -12.62
C GLY A 167 -27.22 -2.15 -12.57
N ASN A 168 -28.23 -1.91 -11.73
CA ASN A 168 -28.68 -0.58 -11.41
C ASN A 168 -27.53 0.23 -10.77
N PRO A 169 -27.51 1.56 -10.93
CA PRO A 169 -26.63 2.42 -10.14
C PRO A 169 -26.78 2.09 -8.65
N LEU A 170 -25.65 1.99 -7.93
CA LEU A 170 -25.67 1.82 -6.48
C LEU A 170 -26.47 2.96 -5.84
N SER A 171 -27.24 2.64 -4.80
CA SER A 171 -27.81 3.63 -3.89
C SER A 171 -26.72 4.33 -3.08
N GLU A 172 -27.09 5.38 -2.34
CA GLU A 172 -26.16 6.13 -1.49
C GLU A 172 -25.61 5.27 -0.35
N ASP A 173 -26.49 4.53 0.33
CA ASP A 173 -26.11 3.63 1.41
C ASP A 173 -25.16 2.51 0.90
N GLU A 174 -25.43 1.92 -0.27
CA GLU A 174 -24.58 0.89 -0.86
C GLU A 174 -23.19 1.45 -1.23
N ARG A 175 -23.10 2.71 -1.67
CA ARG A 175 -21.81 3.36 -1.93
C ARG A 175 -21.03 3.59 -0.67
N ASP A 176 -21.66 4.14 0.37
CA ASP A 176 -21.00 4.42 1.62
C ASP A 176 -20.47 3.14 2.27
N GLU A 177 -21.22 2.03 2.13
CA GLU A 177 -20.77 0.71 2.55
C GLU A 177 -19.55 0.25 1.75
N VAL A 178 -19.56 0.37 0.41
CA VAL A 178 -18.42 -0.01 -0.42
C VAL A 178 -17.19 0.87 -0.15
N ILE A 179 -17.35 2.18 0.00
CA ILE A 179 -16.24 3.09 0.36
C ILE A 179 -15.69 2.72 1.73
N SER A 180 -16.55 2.39 2.70
CA SER A 180 -16.12 1.94 4.03
C SER A 180 -15.34 0.63 3.96
N MET A 181 -15.80 -0.33 3.14
CA MET A 181 -15.09 -1.58 2.90
C MET A 181 -13.74 -1.35 2.23
N LEU A 182 -13.67 -0.46 1.24
CA LEU A 182 -12.44 -0.08 0.55
C LEU A 182 -11.44 0.53 1.54
N VAL A 183 -11.84 1.54 2.31
CA VAL A 183 -10.98 2.20 3.31
C VAL A 183 -10.48 1.20 4.36
N ALA A 184 -11.35 0.30 4.84
CA ALA A 184 -10.97 -0.76 5.76
C ALA A 184 -9.95 -1.74 5.14
N GLY A 185 -10.17 -2.14 3.88
CA GLY A 185 -9.27 -3.01 3.13
C GLY A 185 -7.90 -2.36 2.90
N LEU A 186 -7.84 -1.07 2.55
CA LEU A 186 -6.59 -0.33 2.37
C LEU A 186 -5.78 -0.25 3.68
N GLN A 187 -6.47 0.01 4.79
CA GLN A 187 -5.85 -0.01 6.12
C GLN A 187 -5.38 -1.43 6.51
N TYR A 188 -6.09 -2.48 6.11
CA TYR A 188 -5.61 -3.85 6.27
C TYR A 188 -4.34 -4.10 5.45
N LEU A 189 -4.35 -3.75 4.15
CA LEU A 189 -3.20 -3.91 3.25
C LEU A 189 -1.96 -3.19 3.77
N TYR A 190 -2.12 -1.98 4.31
CA TYR A 190 -1.03 -1.26 4.99
C TYR A 190 -0.40 -2.11 6.09
N VAL A 191 -1.22 -2.60 7.03
CA VAL A 191 -0.75 -3.39 8.17
C VAL A 191 -0.14 -4.71 7.71
N PHE A 192 -0.75 -5.36 6.72
CA PHE A 192 -0.24 -6.57 6.09
C PHE A 192 1.20 -6.35 5.62
N TRP A 193 1.48 -5.32 4.83
CA TRP A 193 2.83 -5.05 4.34
C TRP A 193 3.82 -4.69 5.44
N ARG A 194 3.42 -3.91 6.45
CA ARG A 194 4.31 -3.60 7.59
C ARG A 194 4.67 -4.85 8.39
N ARG A 195 3.74 -5.80 8.53
CA ARG A 195 4.02 -7.11 9.15
C ARG A 195 4.91 -7.97 8.27
N TRP A 196 4.60 -8.09 6.98
CA TRP A 196 5.38 -8.86 6.03
C TRP A 196 6.83 -8.38 5.98
N LEU A 197 7.06 -7.07 5.89
CA LEU A 197 8.41 -6.46 5.93
C LEU A 197 9.17 -6.78 7.21
N LYS A 198 8.50 -6.80 8.37
CA LYS A 198 9.13 -7.20 9.64
C LYS A 198 9.58 -8.66 9.61
N VAL A 199 8.83 -9.53 8.96
CA VAL A 199 9.17 -10.96 8.83
C VAL A 199 10.33 -11.16 7.85
N VAL A 200 10.26 -10.60 6.65
CA VAL A 200 11.29 -10.83 5.62
C VAL A 200 12.63 -10.16 5.97
N ASN A 201 12.60 -9.01 6.65
CA ASN A 201 13.80 -8.31 7.10
C ASN A 201 14.28 -8.75 8.49
N ALA A 202 13.59 -9.70 9.14
CA ALA A 202 14.04 -10.22 10.42
C ALA A 202 15.44 -10.85 10.24
N PRO A 203 16.42 -10.51 11.11
CA PRO A 203 17.72 -11.13 11.04
C PRO A 203 17.54 -12.64 11.21
N ARG A 204 18.01 -13.41 10.21
CA ARG A 204 18.04 -14.88 10.30
C ARG A 204 18.99 -15.25 11.42
N VAL A 205 18.46 -15.46 12.62
CA VAL A 205 19.21 -16.06 13.71
C VAL A 205 19.57 -17.46 13.22
N PRO A 206 20.86 -17.81 13.08
CA PRO A 206 21.23 -19.19 12.81
C PRO A 206 20.54 -20.03 13.86
N LEU A 207 19.76 -21.03 13.45
CA LEU A 207 19.31 -22.06 14.37
C LEU A 207 20.57 -22.54 15.09
N ARG A 208 20.71 -22.14 16.35
CA ARG A 208 21.75 -22.66 17.21
C ARG A 208 21.34 -24.11 17.38
N VAL A 209 21.91 -24.98 16.56
CA VAL A 209 21.88 -26.40 16.81
C VAL A 209 22.47 -26.50 18.22
N ASP A 210 21.60 -26.77 19.21
CA ASP A 210 22.04 -27.00 20.58
C ASP A 210 23.25 -27.93 20.52
N ASP A 211 24.34 -27.55 21.20
CA ASP A 211 25.66 -28.17 21.10
C ASP A 211 25.53 -29.68 20.96
N ILE A 212 25.61 -30.20 19.73
CA ILE A 212 25.59 -31.65 19.51
C ILE A 212 26.77 -32.16 20.33
N PRO A 213 26.55 -33.01 21.34
CA PRO A 213 27.62 -33.48 22.20
C PRO A 213 28.73 -34.02 21.30
N GLY A 214 29.94 -33.52 21.49
CA GLY A 214 31.09 -33.99 20.74
C GLY A 214 31.18 -35.51 20.87
N ARG A 215 31.72 -36.18 19.85
CA ARG A 215 31.75 -37.66 19.77
C ARG A 215 32.27 -38.33 21.07
N ASN A 216 33.12 -37.65 21.86
CA ASN A 216 33.68 -38.16 23.11
C ASN A 216 33.08 -37.55 24.40
N ASP A 217 32.16 -36.59 24.30
CA ASP A 217 31.57 -35.88 25.44
C ASP A 217 30.59 -36.78 26.21
N PRO A 218 30.30 -36.49 27.49
CA PRO A 218 29.27 -37.19 28.24
C PRO A 218 27.93 -37.17 27.51
N CYS A 219 27.29 -38.32 27.42
CA CYS A 219 26.03 -38.46 26.71
C CYS A 219 24.89 -37.79 27.48
N PRO A 220 24.06 -36.94 26.83
CA PRO A 220 23.04 -36.14 27.50
C PRO A 220 21.88 -36.97 28.08
N CYS A 221 21.76 -38.25 27.72
CA CYS A 221 20.74 -39.17 28.27
C CYS A 221 21.00 -39.60 29.73
N GLY A 222 22.06 -39.11 30.37
CA GLY A 222 22.38 -39.42 31.77
C GLY A 222 23.03 -40.80 31.99
N SER A 223 23.42 -41.51 30.93
CA SER A 223 24.05 -42.84 31.03
C SER A 223 25.47 -42.83 31.62
N GLY A 224 26.10 -41.66 31.73
CA GLY A 224 27.51 -41.51 32.14
C GLY A 224 28.53 -41.97 31.10
N GLN A 225 28.09 -42.41 29.91
CA GLN A 225 28.98 -42.89 28.84
C GLN A 225 29.31 -41.77 27.83
N LYS A 226 30.38 -41.94 27.03
CA LYS A 226 30.69 -41.04 25.90
C LYS A 226 29.60 -41.12 24.83
N PHE A 227 29.24 -39.99 24.20
CA PHE A 227 28.15 -39.88 23.22
C PHE A 227 28.22 -40.94 22.12
N LYS A 228 29.39 -41.16 21.49
CA LYS A 228 29.60 -42.20 20.46
C LYS A 228 29.36 -43.64 20.88
N LYS A 229 29.34 -43.92 22.18
CA LYS A 229 29.09 -45.25 22.75
C LYS A 229 27.65 -45.39 23.26
N CYS A 230 26.86 -44.33 23.18
CA CYS A 230 25.50 -44.29 23.69
C CYS A 230 24.53 -43.79 22.60
N CYS A 231 23.92 -42.62 22.76
CA CYS A 231 22.95 -42.08 21.80
C CYS A 231 23.54 -41.80 20.40
N GLY A 232 24.85 -41.57 20.29
CA GLY A 232 25.56 -41.40 19.02
C GLY A 232 26.23 -42.68 18.49
N ALA A 233 25.84 -43.86 19.00
CA ALA A 233 26.35 -45.13 18.48
C ALA A 233 25.71 -45.46 17.12
N PRO A 234 26.48 -46.02 16.15
CA PRO A 234 25.96 -46.32 14.81
C PRO A 234 24.76 -47.27 14.82
N GLU A 235 24.64 -48.11 15.85
CA GLU A 235 23.51 -49.04 16.03
C GLU A 235 22.21 -48.35 16.48
N LYS A 236 22.28 -47.10 16.95
CA LYS A 236 21.14 -46.32 17.47
C LYS A 236 20.74 -45.13 16.59
N LEU A 237 21.55 -44.82 15.59
CA LEU A 237 21.27 -43.79 14.59
C LEU A 237 20.60 -44.48 13.41
N HIS A 238 19.28 -44.38 13.32
CA HIS A 238 18.48 -44.84 12.18
C HIS A 238 18.55 -43.84 11.04
#